data_AF-A0A7K4L9U2-F1
#
_entry.id   AF-A0A7K4L9U2-F1
#
_cell.length_a   1.000
_cell.length_b   1.000
_cell.length_c   1.000
_cell.angle_alpha   90.00
_cell.angle_beta   90.00
_cell.angle_gamma   90.00
#
_symmetry.space_group_name_H-M   'P 1'
#
loop_
_entity.id
_entity.type
_entity.pdbx_description
1 polymer ?
#
loop_
_entity_poly.entity_id
_entity_poly.type
_entity_poly.pdbx_seq_one_letter_code
_entity_poly.pdbx_strand_id
1 'polypeptide(L)'
;KIFRAVVSCIGRDGTIYVIPVSLADKLSKLMSEIQCNFKCLGLLEPYCWKKGEACVIRGSDTMWYRGKVTGVGGGTLQVQYIDRGSIEKIPQCHLYPTDLYTDIPPFCIPCQLYKTVPIGNFWQQDAVDVLQELLTDEEVEIHVQELPADPRGKLSISLYIDGMSVSSLMAYQKYCLVEGCQDMSKLELLEGDVPDLPLYTLPSLPVPGDIFPVRVTHLVSPKEMYICLDPSESLKEQSATEAGASSNLTLESLDEALKWCNKNVDSLPPLTNFRTEMPCLVEYNDGLWYRAKLLAVKELDPVKVLIQFVDYGNFSVVPASRLRQIPSHLLHYPVQAVRALLAGLRPPSGDKTKKRIPYCPEWSMEALWAMMECVEGKQLSASIVAVSPEVTISLYEDDQNLVHMKLIEMGFADLDE
;
A
#
# COMPACT_ATOMS: atom_id res chain seq x y z
N LYS A 1 24.50 2.53 -5.10
CA LYS A 1 25.13 2.25 -3.78
C LYS A 1 24.03 2.15 -2.74
N ILE A 2 24.04 1.16 -1.84
CA ILE A 2 22.99 0.94 -0.84
C ILE A 2 23.58 1.19 0.55
N PHE A 3 22.84 1.90 1.42
CA PHE A 3 23.21 2.10 2.82
C PHE A 3 21.97 2.39 3.68
N ARG A 4 22.06 2.17 4.99
CA ARG A 4 21.01 2.49 5.97
C ARG A 4 21.26 3.87 6.56
N ALA A 5 20.20 4.63 6.78
CA ALA A 5 20.24 5.97 7.37
C ALA A 5 19.00 6.22 8.21
N VAL A 6 19.11 7.15 9.16
CA VAL A 6 17.96 7.67 9.89
C VAL A 6 17.53 8.97 9.24
N VAL A 7 16.24 9.15 8.98
CA VAL A 7 15.72 10.42 8.45
C VAL A 7 15.61 11.42 9.61
N SER A 8 16.33 12.52 9.53
CA SER A 8 16.40 13.50 10.62
C SER A 8 15.31 14.57 10.54
N CYS A 9 14.90 14.96 9.33
CA CYS A 9 13.74 15.83 9.10
C CYS A 9 13.36 15.88 7.62
N ILE A 10 12.13 16.31 7.34
CA ILE A 10 11.67 16.65 5.99
C ILE A 10 11.53 18.18 5.86
N GLY A 11 12.19 18.72 4.85
CA GLY A 11 12.11 20.13 4.48
C GLY A 11 10.76 20.49 3.84
N ARG A 12 10.37 21.76 3.93
CA ARG A 12 9.13 22.29 3.33
C ARG A 12 9.05 22.16 1.81
N ASP A 13 10.20 21.97 1.17
CA ASP A 13 10.33 21.75 -0.27
C ASP A 13 10.41 20.25 -0.62
N GLY A 14 10.04 19.37 0.33
CA GLY A 14 10.12 17.91 0.19
C GLY A 14 11.53 17.33 0.23
N THR A 15 12.54 18.12 0.62
CA THR A 15 13.92 17.61 0.81
C THR A 15 13.96 16.67 2.01
N ILE A 16 14.46 15.46 1.81
CA ILE A 16 14.61 14.46 2.87
C ILE A 16 16.03 14.57 3.42
N TYR A 17 16.19 14.94 4.68
CA TYR A 17 17.52 14.99 5.31
C TYR A 17 17.77 13.67 6.03
N VAL A 18 18.90 13.04 5.73
CA VAL A 18 19.23 11.71 6.26
C VAL A 18 20.61 11.71 6.89
N ILE A 19 20.77 10.95 7.97
CA ILE A 19 22.04 10.76 8.67
C ILE A 19 22.42 9.28 8.50
N PRO A 20 23.50 8.97 7.77
CA PRO A 20 23.97 7.59 7.63
C PRO A 20 24.25 6.96 9.00
N VAL A 21 23.78 5.73 9.21
CA VAL A 21 23.96 5.02 10.50
C VAL A 21 25.45 4.88 10.87
N SER A 22 26.32 4.74 9.86
CA SER A 22 27.78 4.68 10.03
C SER A 22 28.42 5.97 10.58
N LEU A 23 27.71 7.10 10.55
CA LEU A 23 28.18 8.38 11.07
C LEU A 23 27.54 8.78 12.41
N ALA A 24 26.56 8.02 12.90
CA ALA A 24 25.82 8.32 14.12
C ALA A 24 26.74 8.46 15.35
N ASP A 25 27.69 7.54 15.53
CA ASP A 25 28.64 7.59 16.65
C ASP A 25 29.55 8.82 16.61
N LYS A 26 29.98 9.22 15.41
CA LYS A 26 30.83 10.41 15.23
C LYS A 26 30.04 11.68 15.51
N LEU A 27 28.79 11.75 15.05
CA LEU A 27 27.89 12.85 15.35
C LEU A 27 27.64 12.96 16.87
N SER A 28 27.36 11.84 17.54
CA SER A 28 27.13 11.80 19.00
C SER A 28 28.33 12.32 19.80
N LYS A 29 29.55 11.94 19.41
CA LYS A 29 30.80 12.48 20.01
C LYS A 29 30.92 13.99 19.81
N LEU A 30 30.69 14.48 18.59
CA LEU A 30 30.73 15.91 18.29
C LEU A 30 29.67 16.68 19.08
N MET A 31 28.44 16.18 19.14
CA MET A 31 27.35 16.81 19.90
C MET A 31 27.71 16.92 21.39
N SER A 32 28.33 15.88 21.96
CA SER A 32 28.81 15.88 23.34
C SER A 32 29.93 16.90 23.58
N GLU A 33 30.86 17.02 22.63
CA GLU A 33 31.94 18.01 22.70
C GLU A 33 31.40 19.45 22.67
N ILE A 34 30.46 19.73 21.74
CA ILE A 34 29.80 21.04 21.63
C ILE A 34 29.06 21.37 22.93
N GLN A 35 28.35 20.40 23.54
CA GLN A 35 27.68 20.64 24.83
C GLN A 35 28.67 21.07 25.92
N CYS A 36 29.84 20.44 25.98
CA CYS A 36 30.87 20.77 26.98
C CYS A 36 31.47 22.15 26.75
N ASN A 37 31.81 22.49 25.51
CA ASN A 37 32.49 23.74 25.18
C ASN A 37 31.60 24.97 25.32
N PHE A 38 30.28 24.81 25.13
CA PHE A 38 29.31 25.92 25.15
C PHE A 38 28.49 25.98 26.46
N LYS A 39 28.77 25.11 27.45
CA LYS A 39 28.00 24.97 28.69
C LYS A 39 27.85 26.24 29.52
N CYS A 40 28.87 27.11 29.55
CA CYS A 40 28.96 28.27 30.44
C CYS A 40 28.97 29.61 29.69
N LEU A 41 28.39 29.67 28.48
CA LEU A 41 28.35 30.92 27.72
C LEU A 41 27.30 31.90 28.29
N GLY A 42 27.74 33.13 28.52
CA GLY A 42 26.90 34.24 28.97
C GLY A 42 26.02 34.80 27.85
N LEU A 43 25.21 35.81 28.17
CA LEU A 43 24.36 36.52 27.21
C LEU A 43 25.22 37.13 26.09
N LEU A 44 24.82 36.92 24.84
CA LEU A 44 25.53 37.45 23.68
C LEU A 44 25.37 38.98 23.59
N GLU A 45 26.46 39.67 23.30
CA GLU A 45 26.41 41.09 22.88
C GLU A 45 25.69 41.24 21.53
N PRO A 46 25.17 42.43 21.20
CA PRO A 46 24.54 42.69 19.91
C PRO A 46 25.50 42.40 18.75
N TYR A 47 25.16 41.41 17.93
CA TYR A 47 25.95 40.95 16.78
C TYR A 47 25.21 41.18 15.45
N CYS A 48 25.92 41.61 14.41
CA CYS A 48 25.32 41.83 13.09
C CYS A 48 25.49 40.61 12.19
N TRP A 49 24.51 39.71 12.21
CA TRP A 49 24.52 38.47 11.44
C TRP A 49 24.38 38.69 9.93
N LYS A 50 25.12 37.89 9.14
CA LYS A 50 24.98 37.82 7.69
C LYS A 50 24.50 36.45 7.23
N LYS A 51 23.78 36.43 6.10
CA LYS A 51 23.37 35.18 5.46
C LYS A 51 24.61 34.36 5.08
N GLY A 52 24.65 33.13 5.54
CA GLY A 52 25.70 32.17 5.29
C GLY A 52 26.71 31.99 6.42
N GLU A 53 26.67 32.83 7.46
CA GLU A 53 27.61 32.74 8.58
C GLU A 53 27.36 31.47 9.41
N ALA A 54 28.47 30.85 9.83
CA ALA A 54 28.48 29.71 10.73
C ALA A 54 28.19 30.17 12.17
N CYS A 55 27.44 29.35 12.90
CA CYS A 55 27.07 29.65 14.27
C CYS A 55 26.87 28.37 15.07
N VAL A 56 26.83 28.52 16.40
CA VAL A 56 26.30 27.51 17.30
C VAL A 56 24.96 28.01 17.82
N ILE A 57 23.95 27.14 17.75
CA ILE A 57 22.56 27.43 18.05
C ILE A 57 22.20 26.76 19.38
N ARG A 58 21.57 27.51 20.28
CA ARG A 58 20.84 26.92 21.41
C ARG A 58 19.42 26.58 20.99
N GLY A 59 19.14 25.29 20.88
CA GLY A 59 17.82 24.77 20.54
C GLY A 59 16.78 25.04 21.63
N SER A 60 15.51 24.83 21.31
CA SER A 60 14.40 24.92 22.28
C SER A 60 14.49 23.87 23.40
N ASP A 61 15.15 22.75 23.12
CA ASP A 61 15.53 21.71 24.09
C ASP A 61 16.70 22.12 25.00
N THR A 62 17.18 23.36 24.87
CA THR A 62 18.30 23.96 25.62
C THR A 62 19.68 23.39 25.28
N MET A 63 19.76 22.52 24.27
CA MET A 63 20.99 21.88 23.81
C MET A 63 21.67 22.71 22.71
N TRP A 64 22.97 22.52 22.53
CA TRP A 64 23.79 23.25 21.55
C TRP A 64 23.99 22.47 20.25
N TYR A 65 23.87 23.14 19.11
CA TYR A 65 23.97 22.53 17.80
C TYR A 65 24.81 23.38 16.84
N ARG A 66 25.39 22.76 15.82
CA ARG A 66 26.00 23.51 14.73
C ARG A 66 24.93 24.07 13.81
N GLY A 67 25.13 25.31 13.41
CA GLY A 67 24.15 26.10 12.69
C GLY A 67 24.75 26.92 11.57
N LYS A 68 23.88 27.32 10.65
CA LYS A 68 24.18 28.30 9.61
C LYS A 68 23.03 29.27 9.43
N VAL A 69 23.32 30.56 9.38
CA VAL A 69 22.29 31.58 9.12
C VAL A 69 21.85 31.51 7.66
N THR A 70 20.57 31.28 7.41
CA THR A 70 19.97 31.21 6.06
C THR A 70 19.17 32.46 5.70
N GLY A 71 18.72 33.22 6.69
CA GLY A 71 17.99 34.48 6.49
C GLY A 71 18.06 35.39 7.72
N VAL A 72 18.07 36.70 7.48
CA VAL A 72 18.10 37.73 8.54
C VAL A 72 16.77 38.48 8.49
N GLY A 73 15.99 38.43 9.57
CA GLY A 73 14.74 39.17 9.75
C GLY A 73 14.88 40.28 10.80
N GLY A 74 13.87 41.15 10.92
CA GLY A 74 13.87 42.32 11.82
C GLY A 74 13.73 42.01 13.33
N GLY A 75 14.28 40.89 13.81
CA GLY A 75 14.27 40.50 15.22
C GLY A 75 14.51 39.00 15.47
N THR A 76 14.29 38.15 14.47
CA THR A 76 14.62 36.72 14.49
C THR A 76 15.44 36.35 13.28
N LEU A 77 16.27 35.32 13.42
CA LEU A 77 17.13 34.78 12.38
C LEU A 77 16.57 33.45 11.92
N GLN A 78 16.60 33.20 10.61
CA GLN A 78 16.34 31.88 10.08
C GLN A 78 17.68 31.12 10.07
N VAL A 79 17.72 30.01 10.78
CA VAL A 79 18.93 29.20 10.95
C VAL A 79 18.66 27.77 10.52
N GLN A 80 19.67 27.15 9.91
CA GLN A 80 19.66 25.74 9.57
C GLN A 80 20.58 24.98 10.53
N TYR A 81 20.07 23.93 11.15
CA TYR A 81 20.86 22.98 11.93
C TYR A 81 21.62 22.08 10.96
N ILE A 82 22.90 22.37 10.74
CA ILE A 82 23.63 21.77 9.60
C ILE A 82 23.81 20.25 9.70
N ASP A 83 23.70 19.68 10.91
CA ASP A 83 23.85 18.24 11.13
C ASP A 83 22.54 17.45 11.09
N ARG A 84 21.39 18.14 11.08
CA ARG A 84 20.05 17.53 11.05
C ARG A 84 19.21 18.01 9.85
N GLY A 85 19.58 19.12 9.23
CA GLY A 85 18.89 19.69 8.08
C GLY A 85 17.72 20.63 8.41
N SER A 86 17.20 20.58 9.64
CA SER A 86 16.04 21.37 10.06
C SER A 86 16.30 22.88 9.98
N ILE A 87 15.26 23.65 9.69
CA ILE A 87 15.33 25.11 9.58
C ILE A 87 14.30 25.73 10.53
N GLU A 88 14.78 26.60 11.41
CA GLU A 88 13.95 27.26 12.41
C GLU A 88 14.17 28.77 12.42
N LYS A 89 13.19 29.49 12.97
CA LYS A 89 13.30 30.93 13.25
C LYS A 89 13.59 31.11 14.74
N ILE A 90 14.78 31.62 15.05
CA ILE A 90 15.27 31.68 16.43
C ILE A 90 15.68 33.11 16.77
N PRO A 91 15.48 33.58 18.02
CA PRO A 91 15.99 34.85 18.48
C PRO A 91 17.52 34.91 18.41
N GLN A 92 18.06 36.09 18.12
CA GLN A 92 19.49 36.29 18.00
C GLN A 92 20.28 35.90 19.27
N CYS A 93 19.69 36.05 20.46
CA CYS A 93 20.35 35.73 21.73
C CYS A 93 20.65 34.24 21.94
N HIS A 94 20.12 33.36 21.09
CA HIS A 94 20.41 31.92 21.14
C HIS A 94 21.52 31.50 20.16
N LEU A 95 22.05 32.41 19.35
CA LEU A 95 23.12 32.10 18.40
C LEU A 95 24.45 32.65 18.91
N TYR A 96 25.52 31.89 18.71
CA TYR A 96 26.89 32.29 19.01
C TYR A 96 27.72 32.22 17.73
N PRO A 97 28.33 33.33 17.28
CA PRO A 97 29.21 33.29 16.12
C PRO A 97 30.46 32.51 16.49
N THR A 98 30.83 31.55 15.65
CA THR A 98 32.02 30.75 15.88
C THR A 98 32.53 30.16 14.58
N ASP A 99 33.85 30.16 14.44
CA ASP A 99 34.56 29.41 13.39
C ASP A 99 34.98 28.02 13.86
N LEU A 100 34.73 27.70 15.14
CA LEU A 100 34.95 26.37 15.69
C LEU A 100 34.07 25.37 14.90
N TYR A 101 34.65 24.24 14.52
CA TYR A 101 33.98 23.16 13.77
C TYR A 101 33.64 23.46 12.31
N THR A 102 34.12 24.57 11.73
CA THR A 102 33.92 24.85 10.30
C THR A 102 34.65 23.86 9.39
N ASP A 103 35.75 23.26 9.87
CA ASP A 103 36.51 22.22 9.17
C ASP A 103 35.80 20.85 9.13
N ILE A 104 34.79 20.64 9.98
CA ILE A 104 34.06 19.38 10.05
C ILE A 104 32.86 19.46 9.10
N PRO A 105 32.72 18.55 8.11
CA PRO A 105 31.60 18.59 7.19
C PRO A 105 30.25 18.33 7.90
N PRO A 106 29.12 18.78 7.32
CA PRO A 106 27.78 18.43 7.81
C PRO A 106 27.56 16.91 7.85
N PHE A 107 26.87 16.43 8.90
CA PHE A 107 26.56 15.01 9.04
C PHE A 107 25.28 14.57 8.32
N CYS A 108 24.35 15.50 8.05
CA CYS A 108 23.16 15.19 7.28
C CYS A 108 23.43 15.32 5.77
N ILE A 109 22.81 14.44 5.00
CA ILE A 109 22.83 14.46 3.54
C ILE A 109 21.44 14.91 3.07
N PRO A 110 21.34 16.01 2.30
CA PRO A 110 20.07 16.40 1.68
C PRO A 110 19.78 15.48 0.50
N CYS A 111 18.59 14.90 0.47
CA CYS A 111 18.17 13.94 -0.53
C CYS A 111 16.85 14.37 -1.20
N GLN A 112 16.66 13.91 -2.44
CA GLN A 112 15.42 14.02 -3.18
C GLN A 112 15.02 12.64 -3.71
N LEU A 113 13.72 12.37 -3.79
CA LEU A 113 13.22 11.11 -4.33
C LEU A 113 13.49 11.04 -5.84
N TYR A 114 14.11 9.95 -6.27
CA TYR A 114 14.52 9.74 -7.66
C TYR A 114 13.31 9.67 -8.58
N LYS A 115 13.34 10.50 -9.64
CA LYS A 115 12.29 10.60 -10.65
C LYS A 115 10.90 10.88 -10.07
N THR A 116 10.81 11.50 -8.90
CA THR A 116 9.53 11.84 -8.30
C THR A 116 9.24 13.32 -8.51
N VAL A 117 8.21 13.62 -9.30
CA VAL A 117 7.74 14.98 -9.59
C VAL A 117 6.46 15.24 -8.81
N PRO A 118 6.45 16.14 -7.82
CA PRO A 118 5.23 16.44 -7.06
C PRO A 118 4.15 17.09 -7.95
N ILE A 119 2.88 16.86 -7.63
CA ILE A 119 1.76 17.45 -8.37
C ILE A 119 1.81 18.98 -8.25
N GLY A 120 1.76 19.67 -9.39
CA GLY A 120 1.94 21.11 -9.47
C GLY A 120 3.40 21.57 -9.50
N ASN A 121 4.37 20.65 -9.61
CA ASN A 121 5.82 20.90 -9.64
C ASN A 121 6.41 21.46 -8.33
N PHE A 122 5.67 21.39 -7.22
CA PHE A 122 6.18 21.66 -5.88
C PHE A 122 5.47 20.79 -4.85
N TRP A 123 6.18 20.44 -3.76
CA TRP A 123 5.59 19.67 -2.67
C TRP A 123 4.60 20.55 -1.89
N GLN A 124 3.33 20.16 -1.92
CA GLN A 124 2.28 20.77 -1.11
C GLN A 124 2.46 20.40 0.37
N GLN A 125 1.88 21.20 1.27
CA GLN A 125 2.07 21.00 2.71
C GLN A 125 1.49 19.65 3.19
N ASP A 126 0.33 19.24 2.69
CA ASP A 126 -0.29 17.93 2.98
C ASP A 126 0.63 16.76 2.59
N ALA A 127 1.27 16.83 1.43
CA ALA A 127 2.24 15.83 0.99
C ALA A 127 3.50 15.83 1.89
N VAL A 128 3.98 17.00 2.31
CA VAL A 128 5.11 17.10 3.23
C VAL A 128 4.74 16.56 4.61
N ASP A 129 3.53 16.82 5.10
CA ASP A 129 3.04 16.32 6.39
C ASP A 129 3.00 14.79 6.39
N VAL A 130 2.52 14.18 5.30
CA VAL A 130 2.56 12.71 5.12
C VAL A 130 4.00 12.18 5.11
N LEU A 131 4.93 12.84 4.40
CA LEU A 131 6.34 12.44 4.45
C LEU A 131 6.92 12.57 5.86
N GLN A 132 6.54 13.61 6.61
CA GLN A 132 7.00 13.83 7.99
C GLN A 132 6.47 12.75 8.92
N GLU A 133 5.20 12.39 8.81
CA GLU A 133 4.57 11.32 9.59
C GLU A 133 5.19 9.96 9.28
N LEU A 134 5.47 9.68 8.00
CA LEU A 134 6.04 8.41 7.56
C LEU A 134 7.53 8.22 7.88
N LEU A 135 8.31 9.30 7.91
CA LEU A 135 9.77 9.20 7.85
C LEU A 135 10.50 9.78 9.05
N THR A 136 9.94 10.75 9.78
CA THR A 136 10.70 11.43 10.84
C THR A 136 11.20 10.43 11.89
N ASP A 137 12.51 10.45 12.16
CA ASP A 137 13.21 9.56 13.10
C ASP A 137 13.17 8.05 12.74
N GLU A 138 12.70 7.69 11.54
CA GLU A 138 12.68 6.31 11.05
C GLU A 138 14.02 5.88 10.42
N GLU A 139 14.36 4.60 10.59
CA GLU A 139 15.52 3.99 9.93
C GLU A 139 15.13 3.43 8.57
N VAL A 140 15.74 3.97 7.51
CA VAL A 140 15.37 3.71 6.12
C VAL A 140 16.53 3.11 5.33
N GLU A 141 16.20 2.32 4.32
CA GLU A 141 17.17 1.82 3.36
C GLU A 141 17.24 2.76 2.14
N ILE A 142 18.44 3.24 1.84
CA ILE A 142 18.69 4.24 0.79
C ILE A 142 19.47 3.61 -0.35
N HIS A 143 18.91 3.69 -1.55
CA HIS A 143 19.54 3.30 -2.80
C HIS A 143 19.89 4.55 -3.60
N VAL A 144 21.18 4.85 -3.71
CA VAL A 144 21.66 6.01 -4.47
C VAL A 144 21.54 5.72 -5.96
N GLN A 145 20.77 6.57 -6.65
CA GLN A 145 20.55 6.48 -8.09
C GLN A 145 21.46 7.44 -8.85
N GLU A 146 21.47 8.73 -8.48
CA GLU A 146 22.28 9.76 -9.14
C GLU A 146 22.97 10.67 -8.12
N LEU A 147 24.22 11.01 -8.41
CA LEU A 147 24.99 11.99 -7.64
C LEU A 147 24.67 13.41 -8.13
N PRO A 148 24.57 14.39 -7.23
CA PRO A 148 24.34 15.77 -7.62
C PRO A 148 25.54 16.35 -8.37
N ALA A 149 25.28 17.24 -9.33
CA ALA A 149 26.34 17.95 -10.07
C ALA A 149 27.13 18.93 -9.17
N ASP A 150 26.45 19.58 -8.22
CA ASP A 150 27.09 20.33 -7.13
C ASP A 150 27.31 19.38 -5.94
N PRO A 151 28.53 19.27 -5.36
CA PRO A 151 28.76 18.55 -4.12
C PRO A 151 27.85 18.97 -2.95
N ARG A 152 27.25 20.16 -3.00
CA ARG A 152 26.27 20.66 -2.01
C ARG A 152 24.81 20.46 -2.43
N GLY A 153 24.57 19.84 -3.58
CA GLY A 153 23.25 19.56 -4.12
C GLY A 153 22.57 18.38 -3.42
N LYS A 154 21.32 18.13 -3.82
CA LYS A 154 20.49 17.06 -3.27
C LYS A 154 20.83 15.72 -3.93
N LEU A 155 21.04 14.69 -3.13
CA LEU A 155 21.28 13.33 -3.61
C LEU A 155 19.98 12.72 -4.14
N SER A 156 19.96 12.22 -5.38
CA SER A 156 18.79 11.52 -5.93
C SER A 156 18.78 10.07 -5.47
N ILE A 157 17.75 9.69 -4.69
CA ILE A 157 17.68 8.40 -4.03
C ILE A 157 16.35 7.68 -4.25
N SER A 158 16.38 6.35 -4.25
CA SER A 158 15.21 5.52 -3.97
C SER A 158 15.25 5.12 -2.50
N LEU A 159 14.20 5.43 -1.76
CA LEU A 159 14.11 5.24 -0.32
C LEU A 159 13.07 4.16 0.00
N TYR A 160 13.43 3.23 0.87
CA TYR A 160 12.57 2.12 1.29
C TYR A 160 12.40 2.06 2.81
N ILE A 161 11.17 1.83 3.26
CA ILE A 161 10.81 1.55 4.65
C ILE A 161 10.21 0.15 4.69
N ASP A 162 10.81 -0.79 5.45
CA ASP A 162 10.37 -2.19 5.51
C ASP A 162 10.15 -2.84 4.13
N GLY A 163 10.98 -2.49 3.14
CA GLY A 163 10.89 -2.96 1.75
C GLY A 163 9.90 -2.20 0.86
N MET A 164 9.17 -1.22 1.38
CA MET A 164 8.21 -0.40 0.63
C MET A 164 8.86 0.86 0.06
N SER A 165 8.68 1.12 -1.23
CA SER A 165 9.18 2.34 -1.88
C SER A 165 8.32 3.55 -1.53
N VAL A 166 8.95 4.57 -0.94
CA VAL A 166 8.24 5.80 -0.56
C VAL A 166 7.77 6.59 -1.77
N SER A 167 8.51 6.59 -2.89
CA SER A 167 8.04 7.27 -4.11
C SER A 167 6.76 6.63 -4.66
N SER A 168 6.65 5.30 -4.60
CA SER A 168 5.44 4.57 -5.01
C SER A 168 4.25 4.90 -4.10
N LEU A 169 4.49 5.00 -2.79
CA LEU A 169 3.46 5.32 -1.80
C LEU A 169 2.91 6.75 -1.98
N MET A 170 3.80 7.72 -2.17
CA MET A 170 3.41 9.12 -2.42
C MET A 170 2.66 9.25 -3.75
N ALA A 171 3.02 8.46 -4.77
CA ALA A 171 2.31 8.44 -6.04
C ALA A 171 0.91 7.81 -5.93
N TYR A 172 0.78 6.75 -5.13
CA TYR A 172 -0.51 6.11 -4.84
C TYR A 172 -1.50 7.09 -4.20
N GLN A 173 -1.03 7.91 -3.26
CA GLN A 173 -1.84 8.94 -2.61
C GLN A 173 -2.09 10.17 -3.50
N LYS A 174 -1.62 10.15 -4.76
CA LYS A 174 -1.74 11.25 -5.73
C LYS A 174 -1.06 12.53 -5.25
N TYR A 175 0.09 12.44 -4.58
CA TYR A 175 0.92 13.61 -4.26
C TYR A 175 2.03 13.85 -5.28
N CYS A 176 2.42 12.84 -6.05
CA CYS A 176 3.46 12.96 -7.05
C CYS A 176 3.29 11.98 -8.23
N LEU A 177 4.01 12.25 -9.32
CA LEU A 177 4.21 11.37 -10.46
C LEU A 177 5.62 10.80 -10.39
N VAL A 178 5.80 9.53 -10.72
CA VAL A 178 7.13 8.91 -10.82
C VAL A 178 7.50 8.76 -12.29
N GLU A 179 8.42 9.60 -12.78
CA GLU A 179 8.96 9.53 -14.13
C GLU A 179 9.67 8.17 -14.32
N GLY A 180 9.47 7.50 -15.45
CA GLY A 180 10.04 6.18 -15.68
C GLY A 180 9.32 5.01 -15.00
N CYS A 181 8.27 5.26 -14.22
CA CYS A 181 7.13 4.37 -14.28
C CYS A 181 6.47 4.66 -15.63
N GLN A 182 6.52 3.71 -16.57
CA GLN A 182 5.71 3.79 -17.79
C GLN A 182 4.25 3.62 -17.40
N ASP A 183 3.68 4.65 -16.77
CA ASP A 183 2.26 4.96 -16.66
C ASP A 183 2.05 5.99 -15.57
N MET A 184 1.75 7.22 -15.99
CA MET A 184 0.87 8.21 -15.32
C MET A 184 1.15 9.65 -15.80
N SER A 185 1.37 9.85 -17.10
CA SER A 185 1.27 11.18 -17.70
C SER A 185 0.47 11.12 -18.99
N LYS A 186 -0.77 10.59 -18.90
CA LYS A 186 -1.81 10.77 -19.93
C LYS A 186 -3.21 10.36 -19.46
N LEU A 187 -3.59 10.70 -18.23
CA LEU A 187 -4.96 10.49 -17.75
C LEU A 187 -5.74 11.80 -17.75
N GLU A 188 -5.78 12.42 -18.93
CA GLU A 188 -6.82 13.37 -19.34
C GLU A 188 -6.74 13.45 -20.88
N LEU A 189 -7.78 12.91 -21.54
CA LEU A 189 -8.05 12.92 -22.98
C LEU A 189 -7.20 11.96 -23.83
N LEU A 190 -7.70 10.72 -23.99
CA LEU A 190 -8.01 10.03 -25.26
C LEU A 190 -7.99 8.52 -25.05
N GLU A 191 -9.08 7.85 -25.44
CA GLU A 191 -9.20 6.39 -25.56
C GLU A 191 -8.05 5.86 -26.45
N GLY A 192 -7.26 4.90 -25.93
CA GLY A 192 -6.25 4.18 -26.72
C GLY A 192 -5.05 3.68 -25.90
N ASP A 193 -5.07 2.38 -25.59
CA ASP A 193 -3.99 1.47 -25.16
C ASP A 193 -3.12 1.87 -23.95
N VAL A 194 -3.53 1.38 -22.78
CA VAL A 194 -2.78 1.32 -21.52
C VAL A 194 -1.73 0.20 -21.60
N PRO A 195 -0.49 0.38 -21.13
CA PRO A 195 0.43 -0.73 -20.85
C PRO A 195 -0.24 -1.70 -19.87
N ASP A 196 -0.56 -2.92 -20.32
CA ASP A 196 -1.28 -3.92 -19.53
C ASP A 196 -0.66 -4.09 -18.14
N LEU A 197 -1.33 -3.55 -17.12
CA LEU A 197 -1.11 -3.98 -15.75
C LEU A 197 -1.30 -5.50 -15.73
N PRO A 198 -0.41 -6.27 -15.07
CA PRO A 198 -0.68 -7.67 -14.85
C PRO A 198 -2.00 -7.74 -14.08
N LEU A 199 -3.04 -8.23 -14.72
CA LEU A 199 -4.38 -8.37 -14.16
C LEU A 199 -4.70 -9.85 -14.14
N TYR A 200 -5.49 -10.26 -13.16
CA TYR A 200 -6.04 -11.60 -13.19
C TYR A 200 -7.10 -11.70 -14.29
N THR A 201 -7.12 -12.84 -14.96
CA THR A 201 -8.18 -13.20 -15.89
C THR A 201 -9.39 -13.73 -15.14
N LEU A 202 -10.59 -13.43 -15.65
CA LEU A 202 -11.83 -14.00 -15.13
C LEU A 202 -12.02 -15.43 -15.68
N PRO A 203 -12.65 -16.33 -14.92
CA PRO A 203 -12.98 -17.66 -15.42
C PRO A 203 -14.06 -17.57 -16.50
N SER A 204 -14.04 -18.52 -17.44
CA SER A 204 -15.13 -18.69 -18.41
C SER A 204 -16.40 -19.14 -17.70
N LEU A 205 -17.44 -18.32 -17.76
CA LEU A 205 -18.74 -18.64 -17.18
C LEU A 205 -19.52 -19.61 -18.08
N PRO A 206 -20.28 -20.55 -17.50
CA PRO A 206 -21.22 -21.40 -18.24
C PRO A 206 -22.28 -20.58 -18.99
N VAL A 207 -22.95 -21.22 -19.95
CA VAL A 207 -24.00 -20.58 -20.74
C VAL A 207 -25.20 -20.26 -19.83
N PRO A 208 -25.85 -19.09 -19.98
CA PRO A 208 -27.07 -18.77 -19.24
C PRO A 208 -28.14 -19.86 -19.42
N GLY A 209 -28.69 -20.34 -18.30
CA GLY A 209 -29.66 -21.43 -18.24
C GLY A 209 -29.08 -22.80 -17.88
N ASP A 210 -27.78 -23.04 -18.06
CA ASP A 210 -27.16 -24.31 -17.65
C ASP A 210 -27.04 -24.36 -16.12
N ILE A 211 -27.30 -25.55 -15.55
CA ILE A 211 -27.11 -25.82 -14.13
C ILE A 211 -25.74 -26.46 -13.94
N PHE A 212 -24.92 -25.87 -13.07
CA PHE A 212 -23.57 -26.34 -12.80
C PHE A 212 -23.27 -26.38 -11.29
N PRO A 213 -22.41 -27.29 -10.83
CA PRO A 213 -22.04 -27.37 -9.44
C PRO A 213 -21.19 -26.16 -9.03
N VAL A 214 -21.51 -25.59 -7.87
CA VAL A 214 -20.81 -24.46 -7.29
C VAL A 214 -20.62 -24.63 -5.79
N ARG A 215 -19.58 -23.98 -5.28
CA ARG A 215 -19.40 -23.76 -3.84
C ARG A 215 -19.42 -22.26 -3.56
N VAL A 216 -20.18 -21.85 -2.55
CA VAL A 216 -20.12 -20.49 -2.03
C VAL A 216 -18.88 -20.37 -1.14
N THR A 217 -17.95 -19.47 -1.50
CA THR A 217 -16.69 -19.28 -0.77
C THR A 217 -16.75 -18.09 0.17
N HIS A 218 -17.52 -17.06 -0.16
CA HIS A 218 -17.66 -15.87 0.67
C HIS A 218 -19.04 -15.24 0.50
N LEU A 219 -19.65 -14.79 1.59
CA LEU A 219 -20.93 -14.08 1.59
C LEU A 219 -20.70 -12.61 1.96
N VAL A 220 -21.12 -11.69 1.10
CA VAL A 220 -21.03 -10.24 1.35
C VAL A 220 -22.33 -9.74 1.96
N SER A 221 -23.46 -10.15 1.40
CA SER A 221 -24.81 -9.88 1.91
C SER A 221 -25.73 -11.06 1.56
N PRO A 222 -26.98 -11.13 2.05
CA PRO A 222 -27.92 -12.16 1.64
C PRO A 222 -28.17 -12.23 0.12
N LYS A 223 -27.95 -11.12 -0.61
CA LYS A 223 -28.11 -11.05 -2.07
C LYS A 223 -26.79 -11.14 -2.82
N GLU A 224 -25.66 -10.89 -2.18
CA GLU A 224 -24.35 -10.78 -2.83
C GLU A 224 -23.33 -11.77 -2.24
N MET A 225 -22.72 -12.56 -3.11
CA MET A 225 -21.82 -13.64 -2.70
C MET A 225 -20.72 -13.89 -3.73
N TYR A 226 -19.71 -14.68 -3.33
CA TYR A 226 -18.69 -15.21 -4.22
C TYR A 226 -18.87 -16.72 -4.36
N ILE A 227 -18.87 -17.17 -5.61
CA ILE A 227 -18.99 -18.58 -5.96
C ILE A 227 -17.71 -19.07 -6.63
N CYS A 228 -17.39 -20.33 -6.39
CA CYS A 228 -16.32 -21.04 -7.06
C CYS A 228 -16.93 -22.15 -7.93
N LEU A 229 -16.53 -22.18 -9.20
CA LEU A 229 -16.89 -23.23 -10.15
C LEU A 229 -15.97 -24.43 -9.87
N ASP A 230 -16.53 -25.60 -9.56
CA ASP A 230 -15.69 -26.79 -9.35
C ASP A 230 -15.04 -27.22 -10.69
N PRO A 231 -13.70 -27.25 -10.80
CA PRO A 231 -13.02 -27.60 -12.05
C PRO A 231 -13.10 -29.09 -12.41
N SER A 232 -13.50 -29.95 -11.46
CA SER A 232 -13.43 -31.41 -11.61
C SER A 232 -14.44 -31.99 -12.61
N GLU A 233 -15.49 -31.25 -12.96
CA GLU A 233 -16.52 -31.69 -13.90
C GLU A 233 -16.47 -30.96 -15.26
N SER A 234 -15.94 -29.72 -15.31
CA SER A 234 -15.88 -28.92 -16.54
C SER A 234 -14.80 -29.39 -17.53
N LEU A 235 -13.84 -30.21 -17.10
CA LEU A 235 -12.75 -30.72 -17.95
C LEU A 235 -13.11 -31.98 -18.75
N LYS A 236 -14.29 -32.58 -18.56
CA LYS A 236 -14.64 -33.83 -19.25
C LYS A 236 -15.11 -33.65 -20.70
N GLU A 237 -15.37 -32.43 -21.17
CA GLU A 237 -15.94 -32.23 -22.52
C GLU A 237 -14.96 -31.73 -23.60
N GLN A 238 -13.69 -31.43 -23.29
CA GLN A 238 -12.80 -30.79 -24.29
C GLN A 238 -11.42 -31.45 -24.52
N SER A 239 -11.15 -32.63 -23.97
CA SER A 239 -9.88 -33.35 -24.25
C SER A 239 -10.07 -34.55 -25.17
N ALA A 240 -10.27 -34.27 -26.46
CA ALA A 240 -10.11 -35.27 -27.51
C ALA A 240 -9.51 -34.65 -28.78
N THR A 241 -8.26 -34.17 -28.74
CA THR A 241 -7.31 -34.36 -29.86
C THR A 241 -5.88 -33.92 -29.51
N GLU A 242 -5.00 -34.93 -29.59
CA GLU A 242 -3.61 -34.92 -30.07
C GLU A 242 -2.45 -34.36 -29.24
N ALA A 243 -1.44 -35.23 -29.17
CA ALA A 243 -0.23 -35.17 -28.38
C ALA A 243 0.90 -34.44 -29.10
N GLY A 244 1.72 -33.73 -28.33
CA GLY A 244 3.01 -33.20 -28.78
C GLY A 244 3.86 -32.79 -27.59
N ALA A 245 4.84 -33.62 -27.24
CA ALA A 245 5.75 -33.43 -26.12
C ALA A 245 6.65 -32.18 -26.30
N SER A 246 6.71 -31.34 -25.27
CA SER A 246 7.84 -30.45 -25.02
C SER A 246 7.99 -30.27 -23.51
N SER A 247 9.17 -30.59 -23.02
CA SER A 247 9.59 -30.57 -21.62
C SER A 247 9.65 -29.14 -21.09
N ASN A 248 8.55 -28.69 -20.50
CA ASN A 248 8.52 -27.62 -19.49
C ASN A 248 7.80 -28.21 -18.28
N LEU A 249 8.22 -27.87 -17.06
CA LEU A 249 7.49 -28.19 -15.84
C LEU A 249 6.14 -27.45 -15.86
N THR A 250 5.18 -27.98 -16.63
CA THR A 250 3.79 -27.56 -16.59
C THR A 250 3.26 -28.04 -15.25
N LEU A 251 3.29 -27.15 -14.27
CA LEU A 251 2.42 -27.26 -13.11
C LEU A 251 0.99 -27.41 -13.64
N GLU A 252 0.44 -28.62 -13.58
CA GLU A 252 -0.81 -28.95 -14.29
C GLU A 252 -2.03 -28.31 -13.62
N SER A 253 -1.88 -27.84 -12.37
CA SER A 253 -2.94 -27.19 -11.60
C SER A 253 -2.45 -25.99 -10.78
N LEU A 254 -3.37 -25.06 -10.52
CA LEU A 254 -3.15 -23.92 -9.63
C LEU A 254 -2.72 -24.36 -8.22
N ASP A 255 -3.30 -25.45 -7.71
CA ASP A 255 -3.00 -25.98 -6.38
C ASP A 255 -1.54 -26.42 -6.24
N GLU A 256 -1.00 -27.09 -7.26
CA GLU A 256 0.41 -27.46 -7.27
C GLU A 256 1.31 -26.22 -7.36
N ALA A 257 0.88 -25.19 -8.10
CA ALA A 257 1.67 -23.98 -8.29
C ALA A 257 1.73 -23.16 -7.01
N LEU A 258 0.61 -23.10 -6.29
CA LEU A 258 0.54 -22.52 -4.95
C LEU A 258 1.34 -23.34 -3.93
N LYS A 259 1.32 -24.67 -3.99
CA LYS A 259 2.19 -25.52 -3.14
C LYS A 259 3.67 -25.24 -3.38
N TRP A 260 4.08 -25.03 -4.63
CA TRP A 260 5.46 -24.66 -4.95
C TRP A 260 5.80 -23.27 -4.40
N CYS A 261 4.91 -22.28 -4.56
CA CYS A 261 5.12 -20.93 -4.03
C CYS A 261 5.25 -20.92 -2.51
N ASN A 262 4.37 -21.65 -1.82
CA ASN A 262 4.40 -21.78 -0.37
C ASN A 262 5.71 -22.39 0.15
N LYS A 263 6.35 -23.29 -0.62
CA LYS A 263 7.66 -23.87 -0.28
C LYS A 263 8.84 -22.92 -0.52
N ASN A 264 8.69 -21.94 -1.42
CA ASN A 264 9.78 -21.07 -1.87
C ASN A 264 9.51 -19.59 -1.53
N VAL A 265 8.64 -19.30 -0.57
CA VAL A 265 8.17 -17.93 -0.32
C VAL A 265 9.27 -16.98 0.12
N ASP A 266 10.29 -17.49 0.81
CA ASP A 266 11.45 -16.69 1.24
C ASP A 266 12.30 -16.17 0.06
N SER A 267 12.17 -16.80 -1.11
CA SER A 267 12.81 -16.34 -2.34
C SER A 267 12.00 -15.27 -3.08
N LEU A 268 10.74 -15.08 -2.72
CA LEU A 268 9.87 -14.10 -3.36
C LEU A 268 10.10 -12.71 -2.75
N PRO A 269 10.23 -11.67 -3.58
CA PRO A 269 10.46 -10.33 -3.06
C PRO A 269 9.21 -9.75 -2.40
N PRO A 270 9.36 -8.87 -1.40
CA PRO A 270 8.27 -8.07 -0.84
C PRO A 270 7.54 -7.26 -1.93
N LEU A 271 6.25 -7.01 -1.71
CA LEU A 271 5.47 -6.15 -2.60
C LEU A 271 5.97 -4.70 -2.51
N THR A 272 6.41 -4.14 -3.64
CA THR A 272 6.98 -2.78 -3.71
C THR A 272 6.05 -1.75 -4.37
N ASN A 273 4.98 -2.23 -5.01
CA ASN A 273 4.02 -1.42 -5.74
C ASN A 273 2.61 -1.65 -5.18
N PHE A 274 2.00 -0.59 -4.66
CA PHE A 274 0.71 -0.61 -3.97
C PHE A 274 -0.43 0.00 -4.79
N ARG A 275 -0.31 0.02 -6.12
CA ARG A 275 -1.41 0.46 -7.00
C ARG A 275 -2.65 -0.41 -6.78
N THR A 276 -3.83 0.22 -6.83
CA THR A 276 -5.11 -0.50 -6.79
C THR A 276 -5.17 -1.52 -7.93
N GLU A 277 -5.78 -2.68 -7.66
CA GLU A 277 -5.84 -3.88 -8.52
C GLU A 277 -4.51 -4.63 -8.71
N MET A 278 -3.40 -4.23 -8.07
CA MET A 278 -2.14 -4.96 -8.20
C MET A 278 -2.24 -6.40 -7.67
N PRO A 279 -1.88 -7.41 -8.50
CA PRO A 279 -1.77 -8.79 -8.04
C PRO A 279 -0.63 -8.98 -7.04
N CYS A 280 -0.89 -9.76 -6.00
CA CYS A 280 0.09 -10.08 -4.97
C CYS A 280 -0.19 -11.46 -4.36
N LEU A 281 0.79 -11.96 -3.62
CA LEU A 281 0.61 -13.08 -2.70
C LEU A 281 0.48 -12.54 -1.27
N VAL A 282 -0.43 -13.14 -0.51
CA VAL A 282 -0.73 -12.74 0.86
C VAL A 282 -0.72 -13.95 1.76
N GLU A 283 0.00 -13.86 2.87
CA GLU A 283 -0.03 -14.86 3.93
C GLU A 283 -1.36 -14.79 4.68
N TYR A 284 -2.05 -15.91 4.85
CA TYR A 284 -3.27 -16.04 5.63
C TYR A 284 -2.99 -16.60 7.03
N ASN A 285 -4.02 -16.76 7.85
CA ASN A 285 -3.87 -17.11 9.28
C ASN A 285 -3.42 -18.56 9.52
N ASP A 286 -3.49 -19.40 8.50
CA ASP A 286 -2.95 -20.76 8.48
C ASP A 286 -1.44 -20.82 8.14
N GLY A 287 -0.81 -19.66 7.89
CA GLY A 287 0.59 -19.54 7.48
C GLY A 287 0.83 -19.88 6.00
N LEU A 288 -0.23 -20.08 5.21
CA LEU A 288 -0.14 -20.32 3.79
C LEU A 288 -0.33 -19.02 3.00
N TRP A 289 0.26 -18.97 1.81
CA TRP A 289 0.24 -17.86 0.88
C TRP A 289 -0.74 -18.11 -0.25
N TYR A 290 -1.59 -17.11 -0.49
CA TYR A 290 -2.70 -17.17 -1.44
C TYR A 290 -2.64 -16.00 -2.41
N ARG A 291 -3.25 -16.17 -3.59
CA ARG A 291 -3.37 -15.09 -4.58
C ARG A 291 -4.38 -14.06 -4.10
N ALA A 292 -3.98 -12.80 -4.17
CA ALA A 292 -4.84 -11.68 -3.87
C ALA A 292 -4.60 -10.54 -4.85
N LYS A 293 -5.46 -9.54 -4.77
CA LYS A 293 -5.25 -8.23 -5.36
C LYS A 293 -5.38 -7.14 -4.31
N LEU A 294 -4.60 -6.09 -4.48
CA LEU A 294 -4.65 -4.92 -3.63
C LEU A 294 -5.86 -4.06 -3.98
N LEU A 295 -6.65 -3.65 -2.98
CA LEU A 295 -7.77 -2.73 -3.19
C LEU A 295 -7.41 -1.31 -2.74
N ALA A 296 -6.92 -1.17 -1.51
CA ALA A 296 -6.54 0.13 -0.97
C ALA A 296 -5.54 0.05 0.17
N VAL A 297 -4.69 1.06 0.33
CA VAL A 297 -3.94 1.29 1.57
C VAL A 297 -4.87 1.96 2.60
N LYS A 298 -5.00 1.39 3.80
CA LYS A 298 -5.91 1.83 4.87
C LYS A 298 -5.21 2.67 5.94
N GLU A 299 -4.01 2.26 6.34
CA GLU A 299 -3.17 2.94 7.33
C GLU A 299 -1.74 2.99 6.80
N LEU A 300 -0.97 3.98 7.25
CA LEU A 300 0.39 4.25 6.78
C LEU A 300 1.46 3.99 7.83
N ASP A 301 1.10 4.00 9.11
CA ASP A 301 2.01 3.72 10.22
C ASP A 301 1.33 2.84 11.29
N PRO A 302 1.62 1.52 11.35
CA PRO A 302 2.31 0.75 10.31
C PRO A 302 1.42 0.62 9.06
N VAL A 303 2.02 0.46 7.87
CA VAL A 303 1.26 0.33 6.62
C VAL A 303 0.34 -0.89 6.65
N LYS A 304 -0.97 -0.66 6.57
CA LYS A 304 -1.99 -1.69 6.43
C LYS A 304 -2.73 -1.56 5.12
N VAL A 305 -2.94 -2.68 4.46
CA VAL A 305 -3.49 -2.76 3.11
C VAL A 305 -4.74 -3.63 3.12
N LEU A 306 -5.83 -3.10 2.57
CA LEU A 306 -7.02 -3.86 2.22
C LEU A 306 -6.75 -4.64 0.94
N ILE A 307 -6.83 -5.96 1.03
CA ILE A 307 -6.67 -6.90 -0.07
C ILE A 307 -7.95 -7.72 -0.26
N GLN A 308 -8.09 -8.30 -1.45
CA GLN A 308 -9.10 -9.31 -1.76
C GLN A 308 -8.41 -10.59 -2.23
N PHE A 309 -8.71 -11.71 -1.58
CA PHE A 309 -8.28 -13.03 -2.06
C PHE A 309 -9.07 -13.40 -3.30
N VAL A 310 -8.40 -13.49 -4.44
CA VAL A 310 -9.10 -13.63 -5.74
C VAL A 310 -9.68 -15.03 -5.95
N ASP A 311 -9.17 -16.02 -5.22
CA ASP A 311 -9.64 -17.41 -5.32
C ASP A 311 -10.77 -17.75 -4.34
N TYR A 312 -11.04 -16.85 -3.38
CA TYR A 312 -12.05 -17.06 -2.32
C TYR A 312 -13.07 -15.92 -2.23
N GLY A 313 -12.74 -14.73 -2.72
CA GLY A 313 -13.60 -13.55 -2.73
C GLY A 313 -13.59 -12.73 -1.44
N ASN A 314 -13.08 -13.28 -0.34
CA ASN A 314 -13.02 -12.60 0.95
C ASN A 314 -11.95 -11.50 0.99
N PHE A 315 -12.15 -10.55 1.90
CA PHE A 315 -11.29 -9.39 2.08
C PHE A 315 -10.52 -9.49 3.41
N SER A 316 -9.35 -8.87 3.47
CA SER A 316 -8.60 -8.75 4.72
C SER A 316 -7.80 -7.46 4.73
N VAL A 317 -7.54 -6.94 5.92
CA VAL A 317 -6.60 -5.84 6.14
C VAL A 317 -5.34 -6.44 6.74
N VAL A 318 -4.24 -6.39 5.99
CA VAL A 318 -2.97 -7.01 6.37
C VAL A 318 -1.83 -5.99 6.37
N PRO A 319 -0.81 -6.15 7.24
CA PRO A 319 0.40 -5.34 7.16
C PRO A 319 1.17 -5.65 5.87
N ALA A 320 1.91 -4.68 5.37
CA ALA A 320 2.73 -4.85 4.16
C ALA A 320 3.76 -5.99 4.25
N SER A 321 4.22 -6.33 5.46
CA SER A 321 5.15 -7.44 5.72
C SER A 321 4.61 -8.81 5.28
N ARG A 322 3.28 -8.98 5.26
CA ARG A 322 2.57 -10.19 4.82
C ARG A 322 2.25 -10.19 3.32
N LEU A 323 2.82 -9.26 2.56
CA LEU A 323 2.65 -9.16 1.10
C LEU A 323 3.95 -9.55 0.38
N ARG A 324 3.80 -10.31 -0.71
CA ARG A 324 4.88 -10.69 -1.62
C ARG A 324 4.45 -10.44 -3.06
N GLN A 325 5.42 -10.21 -3.94
CA GLN A 325 5.14 -10.15 -5.37
C GLN A 325 4.70 -11.53 -5.87
N ILE A 326 3.69 -11.53 -6.73
CA ILE A 326 3.23 -12.77 -7.35
C ILE A 326 4.10 -13.12 -8.57
N PRO A 327 4.59 -14.36 -8.68
CA PRO A 327 5.25 -14.82 -9.90
C PRO A 327 4.32 -14.77 -11.11
N SER A 328 4.83 -14.33 -12.26
CA SER A 328 4.03 -14.14 -13.49
C SER A 328 3.33 -15.41 -13.98
N HIS A 329 3.90 -16.60 -13.74
CA HIS A 329 3.27 -17.87 -14.11
C HIS A 329 1.96 -18.13 -13.35
N LEU A 330 1.76 -17.56 -12.15
CA LEU A 330 0.49 -17.69 -11.42
C LEU A 330 -0.62 -16.80 -11.97
N LEU A 331 -0.29 -15.79 -12.78
CA LEU A 331 -1.28 -14.91 -13.40
C LEU A 331 -1.99 -15.56 -14.60
N HIS A 332 -1.43 -16.64 -15.14
CA HIS A 332 -2.03 -17.38 -16.25
C HIS A 332 -3.28 -18.17 -15.82
N TYR A 333 -3.41 -18.46 -14.52
CA TYR A 333 -4.60 -19.11 -13.98
C TYR A 333 -5.68 -18.05 -13.73
N PRO A 334 -6.92 -18.25 -14.20
CA PRO A 334 -8.02 -17.36 -13.89
C PRO A 334 -8.32 -17.33 -12.39
N VAL A 335 -8.95 -16.26 -11.91
CA VAL A 335 -9.45 -16.20 -10.53
C VAL A 335 -10.48 -17.31 -10.29
N GLN A 336 -10.47 -17.93 -9.12
CA GLN A 336 -11.42 -19.00 -8.81
C GLN A 336 -12.74 -18.50 -8.22
N ALA A 337 -12.78 -17.31 -7.62
CA ALA A 337 -14.00 -16.75 -7.04
C ALA A 337 -14.64 -15.70 -7.96
N VAL A 338 -15.90 -15.93 -8.31
CA VAL A 338 -16.72 -15.03 -9.11
C VAL A 338 -17.73 -14.35 -8.21
N ARG A 339 -17.76 -13.01 -8.24
CA ARG A 339 -18.80 -12.22 -7.56
C ARG A 339 -20.13 -12.42 -8.28
N ALA A 340 -21.17 -12.79 -7.54
CA ALA A 340 -22.50 -13.07 -8.07
C ALA A 340 -23.60 -12.48 -7.18
N LEU A 341 -24.69 -12.05 -7.83
CA LEU A 341 -25.94 -11.62 -7.19
C LEU A 341 -26.98 -12.74 -7.25
N LEU A 342 -27.74 -12.91 -6.17
CA LEU A 342 -28.81 -13.89 -6.10
C LEU A 342 -30.12 -13.32 -6.70
N ALA A 343 -30.68 -14.04 -7.66
CA ALA A 343 -31.96 -13.71 -8.31
C ALA A 343 -33.16 -13.98 -7.39
N GLY A 344 -34.26 -13.27 -7.65
CA GLY A 344 -35.57 -13.52 -7.00
C GLY A 344 -35.65 -13.06 -5.55
N LEU A 345 -34.65 -12.33 -5.06
CA LEU A 345 -34.53 -11.98 -3.65
C LEU A 345 -34.43 -10.47 -3.44
N ARG A 346 -35.29 -9.92 -2.58
CA ARG A 346 -35.21 -8.52 -2.14
C ARG A 346 -35.36 -8.37 -0.61
N PRO A 347 -34.86 -7.28 -0.03
CA PRO A 347 -35.03 -7.01 1.39
C PRO A 347 -36.52 -6.89 1.78
N PRO A 348 -36.90 -7.28 3.00
CA PRO A 348 -38.29 -7.27 3.45
C PRO A 348 -38.86 -5.86 3.59
N SER A 349 -40.06 -5.65 3.05
CA SER A 349 -40.77 -4.36 2.96
C SER A 349 -41.36 -3.90 4.29
N GLY A 350 -40.53 -3.58 5.29
CA GLY A 350 -40.99 -3.04 6.57
C GLY A 350 -40.35 -3.65 7.82
N ASP A 351 -39.19 -4.27 7.68
CA ASP A 351 -38.46 -4.79 8.83
C ASP A 351 -38.08 -3.65 9.79
N LYS A 352 -38.45 -3.78 11.08
CA LYS A 352 -38.17 -2.83 12.17
C LYS A 352 -37.06 -3.31 13.12
N THR A 353 -36.36 -4.39 12.79
CA THR A 353 -35.24 -4.89 13.60
C THR A 353 -34.15 -3.83 13.74
N LYS A 354 -33.58 -3.75 14.95
CA LYS A 354 -32.54 -2.75 15.29
C LYS A 354 -31.15 -3.16 14.81
N LYS A 355 -30.92 -4.45 14.52
CA LYS A 355 -29.61 -4.99 14.13
C LYS A 355 -29.53 -5.13 12.62
N ARG A 356 -29.05 -4.07 11.97
CA ARG A 356 -28.80 -4.03 10.52
C ARG A 356 -27.34 -4.30 10.19
N ILE A 357 -27.08 -4.76 8.97
CA ILE A 357 -25.73 -4.85 8.43
C ILE A 357 -25.20 -3.41 8.23
N PRO A 358 -24.11 -2.97 8.88
CA PRO A 358 -23.67 -1.58 8.84
C PRO A 358 -23.39 -1.02 7.44
N TYR A 359 -22.89 -1.87 6.55
CA TYR A 359 -22.56 -1.53 5.16
C TYR A 359 -23.66 -1.92 4.15
N CYS A 360 -24.73 -2.58 4.60
CA CYS A 360 -25.87 -2.97 3.76
C CYS A 360 -27.17 -2.88 4.58
N PRO A 361 -27.60 -1.67 4.96
CA PRO A 361 -28.63 -1.46 5.99
C PRO A 361 -30.04 -1.90 5.58
N GLU A 362 -30.23 -2.27 4.32
CA GLU A 362 -31.48 -2.85 3.82
C GLU A 362 -31.72 -4.25 4.40
N TRP A 363 -30.66 -4.97 4.77
CA TRP A 363 -30.73 -6.33 5.30
C TRP A 363 -30.53 -6.38 6.83
N SER A 364 -31.23 -7.32 7.49
CA SER A 364 -31.00 -7.66 8.89
C SER A 364 -29.77 -8.55 9.06
N MET A 365 -29.17 -8.53 10.26
CA MET A 365 -28.09 -9.47 10.61
C MET A 365 -28.62 -10.92 10.62
N GLU A 366 -29.88 -11.11 11.00
CA GLU A 366 -30.56 -12.40 11.03
C GLU A 366 -30.69 -13.01 9.62
N ALA A 367 -31.04 -12.19 8.61
CA ALA A 367 -31.07 -12.63 7.21
C ALA A 367 -29.70 -13.11 6.72
N LEU A 368 -28.64 -12.40 7.11
CA LEU A 368 -27.27 -12.77 6.77
C LEU A 368 -26.89 -14.13 7.37
N TRP A 369 -27.14 -14.34 8.67
CA TRP A 369 -26.85 -15.61 9.33
C TRP A 369 -27.67 -16.78 8.77
N ALA A 370 -28.94 -16.56 8.48
CA ALA A 370 -29.79 -17.57 7.85
C ALA A 370 -29.25 -17.96 6.47
N MET A 371 -28.79 -16.99 5.67
CA MET A 371 -28.14 -17.29 4.39
C MET A 371 -26.83 -18.05 4.58
N MET A 372 -25.99 -17.65 5.55
CA MET A 372 -24.75 -18.38 5.86
C MET A 372 -25.03 -19.85 6.18
N GLU A 373 -26.01 -20.15 7.04
CA GLU A 373 -26.41 -21.52 7.37
C GLU A 373 -26.96 -22.29 6.16
N CYS A 374 -27.59 -21.58 5.22
CA CYS A 374 -28.07 -22.19 3.99
C CYS A 374 -26.93 -22.61 3.05
N VAL A 375 -25.80 -21.91 3.03
CA VAL A 375 -24.74 -22.10 2.02
C VAL A 375 -23.45 -22.72 2.56
N GLU A 376 -23.14 -22.55 3.84
CA GLU A 376 -21.84 -22.92 4.41
C GLU A 376 -21.64 -24.44 4.43
N GLY A 377 -20.52 -24.89 3.85
CA GLY A 377 -20.13 -26.30 3.82
C GLY A 377 -20.98 -27.20 2.93
N LYS A 378 -21.92 -26.65 2.16
CA LYS A 378 -22.78 -27.41 1.24
C LYS A 378 -22.27 -27.33 -0.19
N GLN A 379 -22.46 -28.42 -0.92
CA GLN A 379 -22.31 -28.42 -2.37
C GLN A 379 -23.65 -27.99 -2.97
N LEU A 380 -23.64 -26.94 -3.79
CA LEU A 380 -24.84 -26.35 -4.35
C LEU A 380 -24.75 -26.39 -5.86
N SER A 381 -25.86 -26.14 -6.53
CA SER A 381 -25.87 -25.92 -7.98
C SER A 381 -26.32 -24.50 -8.28
N ALA A 382 -25.78 -23.88 -9.32
CA ALA A 382 -26.22 -22.57 -9.77
C ALA A 382 -26.61 -22.59 -11.25
N SER A 383 -27.53 -21.70 -11.63
CA SER A 383 -27.77 -21.35 -13.02
C SER A 383 -27.60 -19.85 -13.22
N ILE A 384 -27.01 -19.46 -14.35
CA ILE A 384 -26.80 -18.04 -14.68
C ILE A 384 -28.08 -17.48 -15.29
N VAL A 385 -28.58 -16.39 -14.71
CA VAL A 385 -29.75 -15.63 -15.16
C VAL A 385 -29.32 -14.46 -16.04
N ALA A 386 -28.27 -13.74 -15.62
CA ALA A 386 -27.71 -12.61 -16.36
C ALA A 386 -26.20 -12.54 -16.15
N VAL A 387 -25.46 -12.07 -17.17
CA VAL A 387 -24.00 -11.90 -17.12
C VAL A 387 -23.60 -10.42 -17.06
N SER A 388 -24.49 -9.51 -17.47
CA SER A 388 -24.26 -8.06 -17.51
C SER A 388 -25.51 -7.32 -17.01
N PRO A 389 -25.39 -6.28 -16.16
CA PRO A 389 -24.17 -5.57 -15.73
C PRO A 389 -23.34 -6.28 -14.65
N GLU A 390 -23.96 -7.14 -13.84
CA GLU A 390 -23.29 -8.01 -12.87
C GLU A 390 -23.79 -9.45 -13.08
N VAL A 391 -23.00 -10.45 -12.67
CA VAL A 391 -23.40 -11.86 -12.80
C VAL A 391 -24.51 -12.15 -11.81
N THR A 392 -25.69 -12.51 -12.30
CA THR A 392 -26.86 -12.86 -11.49
C THR A 392 -27.14 -14.34 -11.65
N ILE A 393 -27.30 -15.04 -10.52
CA ILE A 393 -27.49 -16.49 -10.46
C ILE A 393 -28.75 -16.88 -9.68
N SER A 394 -29.30 -18.04 -10.00
CA SER A 394 -30.21 -18.78 -9.14
C SER A 394 -29.43 -19.92 -8.47
N LEU A 395 -29.57 -20.07 -7.16
CA LEU A 395 -28.83 -21.06 -6.36
C LEU A 395 -29.79 -22.14 -5.86
N TYR A 396 -29.40 -23.40 -6.03
CA TYR A 396 -30.20 -24.60 -5.75
C TYR A 396 -29.49 -25.51 -4.75
N GLU A 397 -30.27 -26.10 -3.84
CA GLU A 397 -29.84 -27.26 -3.04
C GLU A 397 -29.97 -28.56 -3.85
N ASP A 398 -29.48 -29.68 -3.31
CA ASP A 398 -29.50 -31.01 -3.95
C ASP A 398 -30.90 -31.44 -4.43
N ASP A 399 -31.96 -31.00 -3.73
CA ASP A 399 -33.36 -31.30 -4.05
C ASP A 399 -33.95 -30.38 -5.16
N GLN A 400 -33.11 -29.59 -5.86
CA GLN A 400 -33.51 -28.54 -6.82
C GLN A 400 -34.35 -27.40 -6.22
N ASN A 401 -34.40 -27.29 -4.89
CA ASN A 401 -35.05 -26.18 -4.20
C ASN A 401 -34.16 -24.93 -4.24
N LEU A 402 -34.77 -23.78 -4.52
CA LEU A 402 -34.09 -22.49 -4.50
C LEU A 402 -33.68 -22.13 -3.07
N VAL A 403 -32.39 -21.87 -2.86
CA VAL A 403 -31.82 -21.58 -1.53
C VAL A 403 -32.50 -20.39 -0.86
N HIS A 404 -32.82 -19.35 -1.64
CA HIS A 404 -33.42 -18.13 -1.12
C HIS A 404 -34.86 -18.31 -0.60
N MET A 405 -35.55 -19.40 -0.97
CA MET A 405 -36.92 -19.65 -0.51
C MET A 405 -37.00 -19.83 1.01
N LYS A 406 -35.98 -20.42 1.64
CA LYS A 406 -35.90 -20.55 3.10
C LYS A 406 -35.89 -19.18 3.79
N LEU A 407 -35.20 -18.19 3.23
CA LEU A 407 -35.19 -16.84 3.79
C LEU A 407 -36.57 -16.18 3.67
N ILE A 408 -37.29 -16.43 2.58
CA ILE A 408 -38.65 -15.91 2.37
C ILE A 408 -39.62 -16.57 3.36
N GLU A 409 -39.56 -17.89 3.53
CA GLU A 409 -40.39 -18.63 4.50
C GLU A 409 -40.17 -18.19 5.95
N MET A 410 -38.92 -17.83 6.30
CA MET A 410 -38.57 -17.28 7.61
C MET A 410 -38.93 -15.79 7.77
N GLY A 411 -39.41 -15.13 6.70
CA GLY A 411 -39.73 -13.69 6.71
C GLY A 411 -38.51 -12.77 6.75
N PHE A 412 -37.34 -13.28 6.38
CA PHE A 412 -36.10 -12.51 6.30
C PHE A 412 -35.88 -11.83 4.95
N ALA A 413 -36.70 -12.15 3.94
CA ALA A 413 -36.67 -11.56 2.61
C ALA A 413 -38.05 -11.61 1.95
N ASP A 414 -38.27 -10.76 0.95
CA ASP A 414 -39.42 -10.83 0.05
C ASP A 414 -38.99 -11.39 -1.32
N LEU A 415 -39.94 -11.94 -2.06
CA LEU A 415 -39.73 -12.34 -3.46
C LEU A 415 -39.60 -11.07 -4.33
N ASP A 416 -38.57 -11.06 -5.17
CA ASP A 416 -38.37 -10.05 -6.22
C ASP A 416 -38.95 -10.65 -7.52
N GLU A 417 -40.05 -10.08 -8.02
CA GLU A 417 -40.79 -10.57 -9.20
C GLU A 417 -40.06 -10.30 -10.53
#